data_AF-A0A2G1Z7P8-F1
#
_entry.id   AF-A0A2G1Z7P8-F1
#
_cell.length_a   1.000
_cell.length_b   1.000
_cell.length_c   1.000
_cell.angle_alpha   90.00
_cell.angle_beta   90.00
_cell.angle_gamma   90.00
#
_symmetry.space_group_name_H-M   'P 1'
#
loop_
_entity.id
_entity.type
_entity.pdbx_description
1 polymer ?
#
loop_
_entity_poly.entity_id
_entity_poly.type
_entity_poly.pdbx_seq_one_letter_code
_entity_poly.pdbx_strand_id
1 'polypeptide(L)'
;MRRSYLDYAMSVIVSRALPDARDGLKPVHRRIIYAMYENGYTSDKAYRKSARVVGDVMGRYHPHGDSAIYDAMVRLAQDFSMSLKLIEGQGNFGSMDGDRAAAMRYTEARLQKAAESLIDDIDKETVDFVNNYDDSEREPSVLPARYPNLLVNGAGGIAVGMATNIPPHNLGEVIDGSIALLENPELAVEELLEHIPAPDFPTGGVILGRTGSISGLTTGRGSVIMRAKVDIEEIRKDRQALIVTEIPYQVNKARLVEQIADLVRAKKVEGIGDLRDESDRHGVRVVVEIKRDAMAEVVLNQLYRYTSLQTSFGVNMLALNRGKPELLNVKELLEAFLDFREEVVTRRTKYLLNKARERAHVLIGLAIAVANIDEIIKLIRAAPDPVTARSEL
;
A
#
# COMPACT_ATOMS: atom_id res chain seq x y z
N MET A 1 36.10 -5.70 -4.02
CA MET A 1 34.98 -5.83 -4.98
C MET A 1 33.90 -6.79 -4.48
N ARG A 2 34.20 -8.06 -4.17
CA ARG A 2 33.19 -9.03 -3.70
C ARG A 2 32.43 -8.62 -2.41
N ARG A 3 33.14 -8.10 -1.40
CA ARG A 3 32.53 -7.62 -0.14
C ARG A 3 31.61 -6.42 -0.35
N SER A 4 32.12 -5.36 -1.00
CA SER A 4 31.34 -4.16 -1.32
C SER A 4 30.10 -4.45 -2.17
N TYR A 5 30.19 -5.41 -3.10
CA TYR A 5 29.05 -5.86 -3.89
C TYR A 5 28.01 -6.58 -3.03
N LEU A 6 28.43 -7.48 -2.12
CA LEU A 6 27.52 -8.18 -1.21
C LEU A 6 26.84 -7.22 -0.23
N ASP A 7 27.57 -6.27 0.34
CA ASP A 7 27.02 -5.28 1.26
C ASP A 7 25.97 -4.39 0.55
N TYR A 8 26.27 -3.94 -0.66
CA TYR A 8 25.33 -3.20 -1.50
C TYR A 8 24.10 -4.04 -1.88
N ALA A 9 24.31 -5.29 -2.31
CA ALA A 9 23.22 -6.19 -2.70
C ALA A 9 22.27 -6.45 -1.53
N MET A 10 22.81 -6.77 -0.35
CA MET A 10 22.02 -7.00 0.87
C MET A 10 21.26 -5.73 1.28
N SER A 11 21.90 -4.55 1.24
CA SER A 11 21.24 -3.28 1.54
C SER A 11 20.07 -3.00 0.59
N VAL A 12 20.22 -3.24 -0.70
CA VAL A 12 19.15 -3.01 -1.69
C VAL A 12 18.00 -4.00 -1.52
N ILE A 13 18.31 -5.27 -1.25
CA ILE A 13 17.31 -6.33 -1.07
C ILE A 13 16.48 -6.07 0.19
N VAL A 14 17.14 -5.89 1.34
CA VAL A 14 16.47 -5.83 2.65
C VAL A 14 15.92 -4.43 2.96
N SER A 15 16.64 -3.38 2.58
CA SER A 15 16.36 -2.02 3.08
C SER A 15 15.83 -1.08 2.01
N ARG A 16 15.45 -1.56 0.82
CA ARG A 16 14.96 -0.68 -0.26
C ARG A 16 13.89 -1.29 -1.15
N ALA A 17 14.19 -2.39 -1.82
CA ALA A 17 13.43 -2.80 -3.00
C ALA A 17 12.21 -3.67 -2.70
N LEU A 18 12.31 -4.56 -1.70
CA LEU A 18 11.26 -5.51 -1.35
C LEU A 18 10.40 -5.00 -0.18
N PRO A 19 9.09 -5.28 -0.18
CA PRO A 19 8.23 -5.03 0.97
C PRO A 19 8.46 -6.07 2.08
N ASP A 20 8.15 -5.71 3.32
CA ASP A 20 8.00 -6.68 4.42
C ASP A 20 6.66 -7.42 4.29
N ALA A 21 6.65 -8.74 4.45
CA ALA A 21 5.45 -9.56 4.30
C ALA A 21 4.34 -9.19 5.31
N ARG A 22 4.72 -8.64 6.47
CA ARG A 22 3.82 -8.36 7.59
C ARG A 22 2.98 -7.10 7.39
N ASP A 23 3.59 -6.00 6.93
CA ASP A 23 2.89 -4.71 6.72
C ASP A 23 2.75 -4.32 5.24
N GLY A 24 3.42 -5.03 4.34
CA GLY A 24 3.42 -4.76 2.91
C GLY A 24 4.13 -3.49 2.49
N LEU A 25 4.94 -2.88 3.38
CA LEU A 25 5.59 -1.61 3.12
C LEU A 25 7.09 -1.79 2.84
N LYS A 26 7.57 -0.97 1.90
CA LYS A 26 8.99 -0.68 1.76
C LYS A 26 9.41 0.32 2.83
N PRO A 27 10.70 0.39 3.19
CA PRO A 27 11.17 1.32 4.22
C PRO A 27 10.80 2.79 3.96
N VAL A 28 10.86 3.26 2.71
CA VAL A 28 10.46 4.64 2.39
C VAL A 28 8.97 4.90 2.67
N HIS A 29 8.08 3.96 2.34
CA HIS A 29 6.64 4.10 2.61
C HIS A 29 6.37 4.11 4.11
N ARG A 30 7.01 3.18 4.85
CA ARG A 30 6.90 3.08 6.31
C ARG A 30 7.32 4.37 7.00
N ARG A 31 8.46 4.94 6.60
CA ARG A 31 9.00 6.19 7.14
C ARG A 31 8.11 7.39 6.84
N ILE A 32 7.50 7.46 5.66
CA ILE A 32 6.51 8.48 5.31
C ILE A 32 5.32 8.41 6.26
N ILE A 33 4.70 7.23 6.41
CA ILE A 33 3.52 7.05 7.27
C ILE A 33 3.88 7.36 8.73
N TYR A 34 5.00 6.84 9.22
CA TYR A 34 5.46 7.06 10.60
C TYR A 34 5.75 8.53 10.89
N ALA A 35 6.48 9.23 10.02
CA ALA A 35 6.78 10.65 10.21
C ALA A 35 5.51 11.51 10.19
N MET A 36 4.55 11.20 9.31
CA MET A 36 3.28 11.91 9.27
C MET A 36 2.44 11.66 10.53
N TYR A 37 2.44 10.44 11.05
CA TYR A 37 1.77 10.08 12.30
C TYR A 37 2.35 10.84 13.50
N GLU A 38 3.66 10.83 13.69
CA GLU A 38 4.32 11.53 14.81
C GLU A 38 4.07 13.04 14.79
N ASN A 39 3.99 13.64 13.59
CA ASN A 39 3.70 15.06 13.45
C ASN A 39 2.18 15.38 13.54
N GLY A 40 1.33 14.37 13.76
CA GLY A 40 -0.11 14.53 13.89
C GLY A 40 -0.79 14.94 12.58
N TYR A 41 -0.26 14.52 11.43
CA TYR A 41 -0.84 14.78 10.10
C TYR A 41 -1.88 13.71 9.75
N THR A 42 -2.78 13.44 10.69
CA THR A 42 -3.86 12.45 10.59
C THR A 42 -4.99 12.93 9.67
N SER A 43 -5.84 12.00 9.26
CA SER A 43 -6.95 12.20 8.31
C SER A 43 -8.00 13.21 8.80
N ASP A 44 -8.10 13.44 10.10
CA ASP A 44 -9.01 14.41 10.72
C ASP A 44 -8.42 15.83 10.80
N LYS A 45 -7.14 16.02 10.45
CA LYS A 45 -6.46 17.33 10.51
C LYS A 45 -6.37 17.99 9.14
N ALA A 46 -6.06 19.29 9.15
CA ALA A 46 -5.82 20.05 7.93
C ALA A 46 -4.58 19.51 7.19
N TYR A 47 -4.60 19.62 5.87
CA TYR A 47 -3.46 19.26 5.02
C TYR A 47 -2.20 20.05 5.41
N ARG A 48 -1.05 19.47 5.06
CA ARG A 48 0.28 20.05 5.31
C ARG A 48 1.07 20.07 4.03
N LYS A 49 1.89 21.10 3.82
CA LYS A 49 2.76 21.20 2.65
C LYS A 49 3.59 19.93 2.50
N SER A 50 3.56 19.34 1.32
CA SER A 50 4.30 18.11 1.02
C SER A 50 5.80 18.27 1.29
N ALA A 51 6.37 19.45 0.99
CA ALA A 51 7.77 19.76 1.30
C ALA A 51 8.13 19.62 2.78
N ARG A 52 7.18 19.91 3.69
CA ARG A 52 7.39 19.73 5.13
C ARG A 52 7.47 18.25 5.49
N VAL A 53 6.52 17.45 5.00
CA VAL A 53 6.52 15.99 5.19
C VAL A 53 7.82 15.37 4.67
N VAL A 54 8.23 15.74 3.45
CA VAL A 54 9.46 15.23 2.83
C VAL A 54 10.69 15.63 3.65
N GLY A 55 10.76 16.87 4.13
CA GLY A 55 11.85 17.34 5.00
C GLY A 55 11.93 16.56 6.31
N ASP A 56 10.80 16.34 6.97
CA ASP A 56 10.73 15.59 8.25
C ASP A 56 11.13 14.12 8.07
N VAL A 57 10.74 13.49 6.96
CA VAL A 57 11.14 12.11 6.61
C VAL A 57 12.64 12.04 6.31
N MET A 58 13.14 12.96 5.49
CA MET A 58 14.54 12.99 5.07
C MET A 58 15.48 13.23 6.24
N GLY A 59 15.16 14.22 7.08
CA GLY A 59 16.01 14.66 8.17
C GLY A 59 16.02 13.73 9.39
N ARG A 60 15.02 12.86 9.55
CA ARG A 60 14.93 11.95 10.71
C ARG A 60 15.13 10.48 10.36
N TYR A 61 14.67 10.02 9.20
CA TYR A 61 14.57 8.58 8.92
C TYR A 61 15.14 8.13 7.58
N HIS A 62 15.02 8.93 6.52
CA HIS A 62 15.34 8.48 5.16
C HIS A 62 16.49 9.29 4.54
N PRO A 63 17.76 8.82 4.66
CA PRO A 63 18.95 9.56 4.21
C PRO A 63 19.16 9.44 2.68
N HIS A 64 18.11 9.72 1.91
CA HIS A 64 18.07 9.69 0.45
C HIS A 64 17.39 10.95 -0.08
N GLY A 65 17.48 11.16 -1.40
CA GLY A 65 16.99 12.39 -2.04
C GLY A 65 15.52 12.67 -1.77
N ASP A 66 15.22 13.96 -1.58
CA ASP A 66 13.87 14.51 -1.39
C ASP A 66 12.90 14.09 -2.50
N SER A 67 13.37 14.07 -3.75
CA SER A 67 12.60 13.63 -4.91
C SER A 67 12.09 12.20 -4.79
N ALA A 68 12.93 11.26 -4.34
CA ALA A 68 12.54 9.86 -4.18
C ALA A 68 11.49 9.68 -3.07
N ILE A 69 11.59 10.46 -1.99
CA ILE A 69 10.60 10.47 -0.90
C ILE A 69 9.29 11.06 -1.40
N TYR A 70 9.35 12.18 -2.11
CA TYR A 70 8.17 12.85 -2.65
C TYR A 70 7.44 11.98 -3.67
N ASP A 71 8.16 11.37 -4.61
CA ASP A 71 7.59 10.49 -5.63
C ASP A 71 6.94 9.25 -4.98
N ALA A 72 7.56 8.70 -3.93
CA ALA A 72 6.97 7.62 -3.15
C ALA A 72 5.66 8.06 -2.46
N MET A 73 5.65 9.25 -1.82
CA MET A 73 4.45 9.80 -1.19
C MET A 73 3.34 10.10 -2.21
N VAL A 74 3.69 10.63 -3.38
CA VAL A 74 2.76 10.90 -4.47
C VAL A 74 2.08 9.61 -4.92
N ARG A 75 2.83 8.53 -5.12
CA ARG A 75 2.27 7.23 -5.49
C ARG A 75 1.26 6.70 -4.46
N LEU A 76 1.50 6.93 -3.17
CA LEU A 76 0.59 6.52 -2.09
C LEU A 76 -0.74 7.31 -2.07
N ALA A 77 -0.82 8.41 -2.84
CA ALA A 77 -1.99 9.28 -2.96
C ALA A 77 -2.74 9.14 -4.31
N GLN A 78 -2.21 8.37 -5.26
CA GLN A 78 -2.82 8.15 -6.57
C GLN A 78 -3.78 6.97 -6.52
N ASP A 79 -5.05 7.20 -6.86
CA ASP A 79 -6.09 6.16 -6.90
C ASP A 79 -5.85 5.16 -8.02
N PHE A 80 -5.39 5.60 -9.19
CA PHE A 80 -5.01 4.70 -10.29
C PHE A 80 -3.76 3.84 -10.00
N SER A 81 -3.05 4.08 -8.88
CA SER A 81 -1.86 3.32 -8.46
C SER A 81 -2.09 2.49 -7.20
N MET A 82 -3.15 2.74 -6.43
CA MET A 82 -3.39 2.16 -5.12
C MET A 82 -4.88 1.85 -4.97
N SER A 83 -5.24 0.58 -4.79
CA SER A 83 -6.63 0.18 -4.50
C SER A 83 -7.13 0.79 -3.20
N LEU A 84 -6.24 0.97 -2.21
CA LEU A 84 -6.52 1.66 -0.97
C LEU A 84 -5.44 2.72 -0.69
N LYS A 85 -5.72 3.97 -1.04
CA LYS A 85 -4.81 5.11 -0.83
C LYS A 85 -4.40 5.23 0.64
N LEU A 86 -3.10 5.44 0.86
CA LEU A 86 -2.52 5.64 2.20
C LEU A 86 -2.31 7.13 2.52
N ILE A 87 -2.20 7.96 1.48
CA ILE A 87 -2.06 9.40 1.60
C ILE A 87 -3.22 10.09 0.91
N GLU A 88 -3.72 11.17 1.52
CA GLU A 88 -4.66 12.07 0.88
C GLU A 88 -3.92 13.32 0.41
N GLY A 89 -3.91 13.54 -0.90
CA GLY A 89 -3.28 14.69 -1.52
C GLY A 89 -4.27 15.80 -1.87
N GLN A 90 -3.84 17.05 -1.72
CA GLN A 90 -4.51 18.23 -2.25
C GLN A 90 -3.60 18.95 -3.26
N GLY A 91 -4.13 19.18 -4.47
CA GLY A 91 -3.39 19.71 -5.62
C GLY A 91 -3.19 18.65 -6.71
N ASN A 92 -2.31 18.92 -7.67
CA ASN A 92 -2.01 18.00 -8.76
C ASN A 92 -1.02 16.92 -8.30
N PHE A 93 -1.49 15.68 -8.13
CA PHE A 93 -0.71 14.49 -7.79
C PHE A 93 -0.41 13.58 -9.00
N GLY A 94 -0.50 14.13 -10.21
CA GLY A 94 -0.29 13.41 -11.47
C GLY A 94 -1.58 12.77 -12.01
N SER A 95 -1.47 12.16 -13.18
CA SER A 95 -2.60 11.62 -13.95
C SER A 95 -2.26 10.26 -14.58
N MET A 96 -3.28 9.54 -15.05
CA MET A 96 -3.11 8.32 -15.87
C MET A 96 -2.46 8.60 -17.23
N ASP A 97 -2.41 9.86 -17.66
CA ASP A 97 -1.71 10.31 -18.87
C ASP A 97 -0.18 10.38 -18.68
N GLY A 98 0.30 10.17 -17.44
CA GLY A 98 1.72 10.23 -17.10
C GLY A 98 2.23 11.63 -16.82
N ASP A 99 1.31 12.60 -16.65
CA ASP A 99 1.68 13.90 -16.13
C ASP A 99 2.25 13.72 -14.73
N ARG A 100 3.40 14.35 -14.50
CA ARG A 100 4.03 14.34 -13.17
C ARG A 100 3.18 15.14 -12.20
N ALA A 101 3.25 14.76 -10.93
CA ALA A 101 2.73 15.60 -9.86
C ALA A 101 3.38 16.98 -9.88
N ALA A 102 2.64 17.99 -9.43
CA ALA A 102 3.21 19.31 -9.17
C ALA A 102 4.33 19.19 -8.13
N ALA A 103 5.29 20.12 -8.14
CA ALA A 103 6.38 20.11 -7.17
C ALA A 103 5.86 20.18 -5.72
N MET A 104 6.59 19.57 -4.78
CA MET A 104 6.22 19.46 -3.35
C MET A 104 5.96 20.79 -2.61
N ARG A 105 6.33 21.92 -3.22
CA ARG A 105 6.02 23.27 -2.71
C ARG A 105 4.56 23.70 -2.95
N TYR A 106 3.89 23.08 -3.93
CA TYR A 106 2.52 23.41 -4.31
C TYR A 106 1.51 22.46 -3.66
N THR A 107 1.85 21.16 -3.59
CA THR A 107 0.95 20.12 -3.07
C THR A 107 0.92 20.11 -1.55
N GLU A 108 -0.19 19.60 -1.02
CA GLU A 108 -0.35 19.32 0.39
C GLU A 108 -0.82 17.88 0.59
N ALA A 109 -0.50 17.30 1.75
CA ALA A 109 -0.80 15.91 2.06
C ALA A 109 -1.18 15.73 3.54
N ARG A 110 -1.96 14.69 3.82
CA ARG A 110 -2.22 14.11 5.15
C ARG A 110 -2.41 12.59 5.02
N LEU A 111 -2.44 11.88 6.13
CA LEU A 111 -2.75 10.44 6.12
C LEU A 111 -4.20 10.20 5.68
N GLN A 112 -4.43 9.11 4.96
CA GLN A 112 -5.77 8.53 4.81
C GLN A 112 -6.11 7.68 6.04
N LYS A 113 -7.41 7.49 6.30
CA LYS A 113 -7.88 6.60 7.38
C LYS A 113 -7.33 5.18 7.26
N ALA A 114 -7.12 4.69 6.03
CA ALA A 114 -6.49 3.40 5.80
C ALA A 114 -5.06 3.33 6.37
N ALA A 115 -4.27 4.40 6.23
CA ALA A 115 -2.92 4.43 6.79
C ALA A 115 -2.93 4.51 8.33
N GLU A 116 -3.95 5.12 8.94
CA GLU A 116 -4.12 5.10 10.40
C GLU A 116 -4.29 3.66 10.91
N SER A 117 -5.12 2.85 10.24
CA SER A 117 -5.25 1.42 10.54
C SER A 117 -3.94 0.63 10.38
N LEU A 118 -2.95 1.14 9.63
CA LEU A 118 -1.62 0.53 9.58
C LEU A 118 -0.76 0.84 10.80
N ILE A 119 -0.92 2.02 11.39
CA ILE A 119 -0.05 2.54 12.47
C ILE A 119 -0.70 2.51 13.85
N ASP A 120 -2.00 2.26 13.94
CA ASP A 120 -2.72 2.13 15.21
C ASP A 120 -2.01 1.19 16.20
N ASP A 121 -1.99 1.58 17.48
CA ASP A 121 -1.35 0.90 18.61
C ASP A 121 0.19 0.90 18.61
N ILE A 122 0.85 1.63 17.69
CA ILE A 122 2.33 1.72 17.66
C ILE A 122 2.93 2.28 18.97
N ASP A 123 2.17 3.07 19.72
CA ASP A 123 2.53 3.65 21.02
C ASP A 123 2.45 2.66 22.20
N LYS A 124 1.96 1.43 21.96
CA LYS A 124 1.72 0.40 23.00
C LYS A 124 2.74 -0.72 22.95
N GLU A 125 3.97 -0.40 22.55
CA GLU A 125 5.09 -1.34 22.45
C GLU A 125 4.75 -2.59 21.62
N THR A 126 3.95 -2.44 20.55
CA THR A 126 3.45 -3.56 19.75
C THR A 126 4.42 -4.03 18.67
N VAL A 127 5.43 -3.22 18.36
CA VAL A 127 6.44 -3.51 17.34
C VAL A 127 7.82 -3.11 17.85
N ASP A 128 8.86 -3.65 17.23
CA ASP A 128 10.23 -3.30 17.56
C ASP A 128 10.66 -2.03 16.86
N PHE A 129 11.35 -1.18 17.61
CA PHE A 129 11.96 0.04 17.13
C PHE A 129 13.47 -0.14 17.02
N VAL A 130 14.03 0.30 15.91
CA VAL A 130 15.48 0.35 15.65
C VAL A 130 15.94 1.80 15.70
N ASN A 131 17.25 2.00 15.88
CA ASN A 131 17.82 3.33 15.73
C ASN A 131 17.73 3.77 14.26
N ASN A 132 17.56 5.07 14.04
CA ASN A 132 17.66 5.67 12.73
C ASN A 132 19.13 5.70 12.25
N TYR A 133 19.39 6.31 11.09
CA TYR A 133 20.69 6.24 10.43
C TYR A 133 21.83 6.98 11.16
N ASP A 134 21.52 7.89 12.09
CA ASP A 134 22.50 8.66 12.88
C ASP A 134 22.39 8.41 14.40
N ASP A 135 21.66 7.36 14.80
CA ASP A 135 21.42 6.97 16.20
C ASP A 135 20.80 8.07 17.09
N SER A 136 20.24 9.15 16.51
CA SER A 136 19.60 10.24 17.27
C SER A 136 18.12 10.01 17.56
N GLU A 137 17.44 9.22 16.73
CA GLU A 137 16.01 8.93 16.80
C GLU A 137 15.75 7.44 16.66
N ARG A 138 14.52 7.02 16.99
CA ARG A 138 14.07 5.63 16.76
C ARG A 138 13.00 5.56 15.68
N GLU A 139 13.02 4.49 14.91
CA GLU A 139 12.02 4.20 13.88
C GLU A 139 11.47 2.77 13.99
N PRO A 140 10.21 2.52 13.63
CA PRO A 140 9.65 1.17 13.66
C PRO A 140 10.24 0.31 12.53
N SER A 141 10.63 -0.92 12.89
CA SER A 141 11.08 -1.91 11.91
C SER A 141 9.95 -2.37 10.97
N VAL A 142 8.71 -2.41 11.49
CA VAL A 142 7.47 -2.81 10.84
C VAL A 142 6.32 -2.01 11.46
N LEU A 143 5.24 -1.73 10.72
CA LEU A 143 4.04 -1.13 11.33
C LEU A 143 3.10 -2.21 11.91
N PRO A 144 2.29 -1.91 12.94
CA PRO A 144 1.35 -2.86 13.53
C PRO A 144 0.38 -3.52 12.54
N ALA A 145 0.03 -2.83 11.44
CA ALA A 145 -0.78 -3.30 10.32
C ALA A 145 -2.07 -4.03 10.74
N ARG A 146 -3.21 -3.34 10.86
CA ARG A 146 -4.50 -3.98 11.21
C ARG A 146 -5.20 -4.69 10.05
N TYR A 147 -4.69 -4.56 8.82
CA TYR A 147 -5.20 -5.25 7.64
C TYR A 147 -4.04 -5.69 6.74
N PRO A 148 -4.24 -6.73 5.89
CA PRO A 148 -3.20 -7.33 5.05
C PRO A 148 -2.85 -6.46 3.83
N ASN A 149 -2.20 -5.32 4.09
CA ASN A 149 -1.92 -4.28 3.10
C ASN A 149 -1.07 -4.75 1.91
N LEU A 150 -0.20 -5.73 2.08
CA LEU A 150 0.62 -6.28 1.00
C LEU A 150 -0.24 -6.83 -0.14
N LEU A 151 -1.29 -7.58 0.18
CA LEU A 151 -2.20 -8.14 -0.83
C LEU A 151 -3.19 -7.08 -1.32
N VAL A 152 -3.70 -6.22 -0.44
CA VAL A 152 -4.67 -5.18 -0.78
C VAL A 152 -4.10 -4.17 -1.78
N ASN A 153 -2.92 -3.62 -1.51
CA ASN A 153 -2.32 -2.59 -2.36
C ASN A 153 -1.28 -3.13 -3.35
N GLY A 154 -0.88 -4.39 -3.21
CA GLY A 154 0.21 -4.96 -3.97
C GLY A 154 1.56 -4.30 -3.67
N ALA A 155 2.58 -4.76 -4.38
CA ALA A 155 3.92 -4.18 -4.29
C ALA A 155 4.72 -4.48 -5.56
N GLY A 156 5.46 -3.50 -6.04
CA GLY A 156 6.38 -3.67 -7.17
C GLY A 156 7.77 -3.19 -6.79
N GLY A 157 8.82 -3.88 -7.21
CA GLY A 157 10.19 -3.50 -6.89
C GLY A 157 11.24 -4.35 -7.61
N ILE A 158 12.39 -3.72 -7.90
CA ILE A 158 13.54 -4.39 -8.52
C ILE A 158 14.71 -4.28 -7.55
N ALA A 159 15.23 -5.41 -7.12
CA ALA A 159 16.41 -5.51 -6.26
C ALA A 159 17.60 -6.10 -7.04
N VAL A 160 18.71 -6.35 -6.36
CA VAL A 160 19.87 -6.98 -6.98
C VAL A 160 19.61 -8.48 -7.18
N GLY A 161 19.44 -8.89 -8.43
CA GLY A 161 19.23 -10.30 -8.81
C GLY A 161 17.82 -10.85 -8.55
N MET A 162 16.87 -10.00 -8.14
CA MET A 162 15.50 -10.40 -7.87
C MET A 162 14.54 -9.23 -8.10
N ALA A 163 13.26 -9.53 -8.28
CA ALA A 163 12.20 -8.55 -8.43
C ALA A 163 10.96 -9.03 -7.69
N THR A 164 10.05 -8.11 -7.37
CA THR A 164 8.72 -8.38 -6.85
C THR A 164 7.69 -7.63 -7.67
N ASN A 165 6.56 -8.28 -7.92
CA ASN A 165 5.40 -7.70 -8.59
C ASN A 165 4.14 -8.43 -8.10
N ILE A 166 3.60 -7.95 -7.00
CA ILE A 166 2.39 -8.44 -6.32
C ILE A 166 1.22 -7.57 -6.79
N PRO A 167 0.18 -8.15 -7.39
CA PRO A 167 -0.98 -7.38 -7.81
C PRO A 167 -1.85 -7.01 -6.60
N PRO A 168 -2.60 -5.89 -6.68
CA PRO A 168 -3.59 -5.53 -5.66
C PRO A 168 -4.81 -6.46 -5.67
N HIS A 169 -5.52 -6.51 -4.55
CA HIS A 169 -6.71 -7.33 -4.32
C HIS A 169 -7.76 -6.55 -3.54
N ASN A 170 -9.00 -7.03 -3.60
CA ASN A 170 -10.10 -6.39 -2.90
C ASN A 170 -9.93 -6.52 -1.38
N LEU A 171 -10.15 -5.44 -0.64
CA LEU A 171 -10.00 -5.45 0.83
C LEU A 171 -10.95 -6.46 1.50
N GLY A 172 -12.21 -6.55 1.05
CA GLY A 172 -13.19 -7.47 1.62
C GLY A 172 -12.77 -8.91 1.42
N GLU A 173 -12.46 -9.28 0.18
CA GLU A 173 -12.02 -10.64 -0.20
C GLU A 173 -10.77 -11.09 0.56
N VAL A 174 -9.77 -10.21 0.71
CA VAL A 174 -8.55 -10.56 1.45
C VAL A 174 -8.85 -10.71 2.95
N ILE A 175 -9.75 -9.92 3.52
CA ILE A 175 -10.18 -10.09 4.91
C ILE A 175 -10.97 -11.40 5.08
N ASP A 176 -11.87 -11.73 4.17
CA ASP A 176 -12.62 -12.99 4.18
C ASP A 176 -11.67 -14.19 4.10
N GLY A 177 -10.67 -14.14 3.21
CA GLY A 177 -9.63 -15.17 3.14
C GLY A 177 -8.76 -15.25 4.40
N SER A 178 -8.49 -14.11 5.05
CA SER A 178 -7.77 -14.07 6.34
C SER A 178 -8.59 -14.74 7.45
N ILE A 179 -9.90 -14.48 7.50
CA ILE A 179 -10.81 -15.07 8.49
C ILE A 179 -10.95 -16.58 8.25
N ALA A 180 -11.14 -17.00 7.00
CA ALA A 180 -11.22 -18.42 6.65
C ALA A 180 -9.98 -19.20 7.09
N LEU A 181 -8.79 -18.62 6.92
CA LEU A 181 -7.52 -19.22 7.35
C LEU A 181 -7.35 -19.22 8.88
N LEU A 182 -7.87 -18.22 9.59
CA LEU A 182 -7.93 -18.21 11.06
C LEU A 182 -8.85 -19.31 11.60
N GLU A 183 -9.99 -19.55 10.95
CA GLU A 183 -10.94 -20.58 11.33
C GLU A 183 -10.42 -21.99 11.00
N ASN A 184 -9.69 -22.15 9.89
CA ASN A 184 -9.07 -23.39 9.48
C ASN A 184 -7.62 -23.17 9.00
N PRO A 185 -6.61 -23.30 9.87
CA PRO A 185 -5.20 -23.14 9.49
C PRO A 185 -4.71 -24.15 8.43
N GLU A 186 -5.34 -25.32 8.35
CA GLU A 186 -4.99 -26.38 7.40
C GLU A 186 -5.64 -26.19 6.01
N LEU A 187 -6.39 -25.10 5.81
CA LEU A 187 -7.06 -24.79 4.54
C LEU A 187 -6.06 -24.81 3.38
N ALA A 188 -6.36 -25.54 2.31
CA ALA A 188 -5.49 -25.62 1.15
C ALA A 188 -5.45 -24.27 0.41
N VAL A 189 -4.35 -24.00 -0.28
CA VAL A 189 -4.19 -22.72 -1.02
C VAL A 189 -5.23 -22.59 -2.14
N GLU A 190 -5.68 -23.70 -2.72
CA GLU A 190 -6.73 -23.73 -3.73
C GLU A 190 -8.11 -23.38 -3.16
N GLU A 191 -8.39 -23.74 -1.91
CA GLU A 191 -9.66 -23.45 -1.23
C GLU A 191 -9.76 -21.95 -0.89
N LEU A 192 -8.63 -21.28 -0.63
CA LEU A 192 -8.59 -19.83 -0.46
C LEU A 192 -9.07 -19.06 -1.70
N LEU A 193 -9.08 -19.67 -2.88
CA LEU A 193 -9.56 -19.05 -4.12
C LEU A 193 -11.08 -18.87 -4.16
N GLU A 194 -11.82 -19.52 -3.25
CA GLU A 194 -13.24 -19.24 -3.05
C GLU A 194 -13.47 -17.88 -2.40
N HIS A 195 -12.53 -17.42 -1.58
CA HIS A 195 -12.56 -16.14 -0.90
C HIS A 195 -11.81 -15.04 -1.65
N ILE A 196 -10.66 -15.38 -2.26
CA ILE A 196 -9.81 -14.46 -3.03
C ILE A 196 -9.72 -14.98 -4.48
N PRO A 197 -10.72 -14.68 -5.33
CA PRO A 197 -10.85 -15.33 -6.63
C PRO A 197 -9.82 -14.87 -7.66
N ALA A 198 -9.40 -13.59 -7.60
CA ALA A 198 -8.46 -12.97 -8.52
C ALA A 198 -7.97 -11.61 -7.99
N PRO A 199 -6.93 -11.02 -8.60
CA PRO A 199 -6.58 -9.62 -8.39
C PRO A 199 -7.71 -8.63 -8.67
N ASP A 200 -7.70 -7.51 -7.95
CA ASP A 200 -8.62 -6.38 -8.10
C ASP A 200 -7.82 -5.10 -8.36
N PHE A 201 -7.72 -4.74 -9.65
CA PHE A 201 -6.89 -3.62 -10.08
C PHE A 201 -7.61 -2.28 -9.93
N PRO A 202 -6.93 -1.23 -9.44
CA PRO A 202 -7.56 0.07 -9.20
C PRO A 202 -8.05 0.78 -10.48
N THR A 203 -7.53 0.38 -11.64
CA THR A 203 -7.95 0.92 -12.94
C THR A 203 -9.11 0.13 -13.57
N GLY A 204 -9.59 -0.91 -12.88
CA GLY A 204 -10.57 -1.85 -13.41
C GLY A 204 -10.02 -2.71 -14.55
N GLY A 205 -10.84 -2.89 -15.58
CA GLY A 205 -10.59 -3.74 -16.72
C GLY A 205 -11.13 -5.15 -16.54
N VAL A 206 -10.75 -6.03 -17.45
CA VAL A 206 -11.22 -7.42 -17.51
C VAL A 206 -10.03 -8.36 -17.45
N ILE A 207 -10.03 -9.27 -16.48
CA ILE A 207 -9.07 -10.37 -16.43
C ILE A 207 -9.53 -11.47 -17.40
N LEU A 208 -8.66 -11.85 -18.34
CA LEU A 208 -8.95 -12.90 -19.31
C LEU A 208 -8.43 -14.25 -18.83
N GLY A 209 -9.36 -15.16 -18.57
CA GLY A 209 -9.04 -16.50 -18.07
C GLY A 209 -8.55 -16.49 -16.62
N ARG A 210 -8.69 -17.64 -15.96
CA ARG A 210 -8.34 -17.77 -14.53
C ARG A 210 -6.98 -18.41 -14.30
N THR A 211 -6.44 -19.17 -15.25
CA THR A 211 -5.20 -19.95 -15.08
C THR A 211 -4.02 -19.11 -14.60
N GLY A 212 -3.81 -17.94 -15.20
CA GLY A 212 -2.73 -17.03 -14.81
C GLY A 212 -2.88 -16.45 -13.41
N SER A 213 -4.12 -16.13 -13.04
CA SER A 213 -4.49 -15.63 -11.70
C SER A 213 -4.33 -16.72 -10.64
N ILE A 214 -4.87 -17.91 -10.91
CA ILE A 214 -4.77 -19.09 -10.04
C ILE A 214 -3.30 -19.43 -9.81
N SER A 215 -2.50 -19.59 -10.88
CA SER A 215 -1.06 -19.84 -10.77
C SER A 215 -0.36 -18.77 -9.94
N GLY A 216 -0.69 -17.49 -10.18
CA GLY A 216 -0.17 -16.37 -9.41
C GLY A 216 -0.41 -16.57 -7.92
N LEU A 217 -1.66 -16.77 -7.53
CA LEU A 217 -2.10 -16.92 -6.14
C LEU A 217 -1.57 -18.19 -5.47
N THR A 218 -1.55 -19.34 -6.15
CA THR A 218 -1.18 -20.63 -5.54
C THR A 218 0.32 -20.90 -5.54
N THR A 219 1.10 -20.31 -6.46
CA THR A 219 2.54 -20.56 -6.58
C THR A 219 3.42 -19.34 -6.33
N GLY A 220 2.82 -18.15 -6.21
CA GLY A 220 3.53 -16.88 -6.19
C GLY A 220 4.00 -16.40 -7.57
N ARG A 221 3.79 -17.18 -8.65
CA ARG A 221 4.16 -16.81 -10.03
C ARG A 221 3.03 -17.04 -11.01
N GLY A 222 2.81 -16.08 -11.89
CA GLY A 222 1.75 -16.17 -12.88
C GLY A 222 1.80 -15.04 -13.90
N SER A 223 0.95 -15.12 -14.90
CA SER A 223 0.77 -14.05 -15.89
C SER A 223 -0.72 -13.79 -16.07
N VAL A 224 -1.20 -12.69 -15.49
CA VAL A 224 -2.60 -12.30 -15.53
C VAL A 224 -2.83 -11.44 -16.76
N ILE A 225 -3.61 -11.93 -17.72
CA ILE A 225 -3.94 -11.14 -18.91
C ILE A 225 -5.04 -10.15 -18.54
N MET A 226 -4.77 -8.87 -18.75
CA MET A 226 -5.68 -7.77 -18.49
C MET A 226 -6.10 -7.17 -19.83
N ARG A 227 -7.39 -6.88 -19.97
CA ARG A 227 -7.99 -6.28 -21.16
C ARG A 227 -8.79 -5.04 -20.75
N ALA A 228 -8.72 -4.00 -21.55
CA ALA A 228 -9.53 -2.81 -21.42
C ALA A 228 -11.02 -3.14 -21.59
N LYS A 229 -11.87 -2.46 -20.84
CA LYS A 229 -13.32 -2.54 -21.02
C LYS A 229 -13.71 -1.59 -22.15
N VAL A 230 -14.33 -2.16 -23.19
CA VAL A 230 -14.65 -1.45 -24.41
C VAL A 230 -16.07 -1.79 -24.83
N ASP A 231 -16.90 -0.75 -24.99
CA ASP A 231 -18.25 -0.85 -25.50
C ASP A 231 -18.29 -0.42 -26.97
N ILE A 232 -19.16 -1.05 -27.78
CA ILE A 232 -19.40 -0.65 -29.17
C ILE A 232 -20.71 0.13 -29.19
N GLU A 233 -20.64 1.44 -29.45
CA GLU A 233 -21.79 2.34 -29.47
C GLU A 233 -22.07 2.84 -30.88
N GLU A 234 -23.35 3.01 -31.24
CA GLU A 234 -23.75 3.75 -32.45
C GLU A 234 -23.83 5.25 -32.10
N ILE A 235 -22.85 6.03 -32.54
CA ILE A 235 -22.74 7.46 -32.21
C ILE A 235 -23.54 8.35 -33.16
N ARG A 236 -23.76 7.90 -34.40
CA ARG A 236 -24.58 8.56 -35.43
C ARG A 236 -25.11 7.48 -36.37
N LYS A 237 -26.15 7.80 -37.14
CA LYS A 237 -26.72 6.88 -38.14
C LYS A 237 -25.62 6.28 -39.03
N ASP A 238 -25.51 4.95 -39.00
CA ASP A 238 -24.53 4.15 -39.73
C ASP A 238 -23.05 4.44 -39.34
N ARG A 239 -22.81 4.86 -38.09
CA ARG A 239 -21.47 5.12 -37.54
C ARG A 239 -21.34 4.56 -36.13
N GLN A 240 -20.46 3.58 -35.99
CA GLN A 240 -20.08 2.99 -34.71
C GLN A 240 -18.82 3.64 -34.15
N ALA A 241 -18.65 3.56 -32.83
CA ALA A 241 -17.42 3.90 -32.13
C ALA A 241 -17.10 2.85 -31.07
N LEU A 242 -15.81 2.64 -30.82
CA LEU A 242 -15.33 1.90 -29.65
C LEU A 242 -15.13 2.89 -28.52
N ILE A 243 -15.77 2.63 -27.38
CA ILE A 243 -15.72 3.47 -26.19
C ILE A 243 -14.95 2.73 -25.11
N VAL A 244 -13.72 3.15 -24.85
CA VAL A 244 -12.86 2.59 -23.81
C VAL A 244 -13.16 3.29 -22.49
N THR A 245 -13.66 2.54 -21.50
CA THR A 245 -14.07 3.06 -20.18
C THR A 245 -13.12 2.70 -19.05
N GLU A 246 -12.37 1.60 -19.19
CA GLU A 246 -11.38 1.13 -18.21
C GLU A 246 -10.15 0.60 -18.96
N ILE A 247 -8.93 0.88 -18.47
CA ILE A 247 -7.69 0.43 -19.10
C ILE A 247 -6.91 -0.51 -18.17
N PRO A 248 -6.05 -1.40 -18.72
CA PRO A 248 -5.24 -2.29 -17.89
C PRO A 248 -4.34 -1.55 -16.91
N TYR A 249 -4.07 -2.17 -15.77
CA TYR A 249 -3.23 -1.59 -14.72
C TYR A 249 -1.81 -1.31 -15.20
N GLN A 250 -1.22 -0.21 -14.72
CA GLN A 250 0.11 0.29 -15.11
C GLN A 250 0.27 0.64 -16.61
N VAL A 251 -0.84 0.86 -17.33
CA VAL A 251 -0.81 1.42 -18.69
C VAL A 251 -0.97 2.93 -18.64
N ASN A 252 -0.11 3.64 -19.37
CA ASN A 252 -0.21 5.08 -19.58
C ASN A 252 -1.25 5.37 -20.68
N LYS A 253 -2.28 6.15 -20.36
CA LYS A 253 -3.41 6.44 -21.28
C LYS A 253 -2.97 7.23 -22.51
N ALA A 254 -2.24 8.33 -22.33
CA ALA A 254 -1.74 9.14 -23.46
C ALA A 254 -0.88 8.32 -24.44
N ARG A 255 0.01 7.47 -23.92
CA ARG A 255 0.85 6.57 -24.74
C ARG A 255 0.01 5.51 -25.46
N LEU A 256 -1.07 5.02 -24.83
CA LEU A 256 -2.00 4.10 -25.48
C LEU A 256 -2.70 4.78 -26.67
N VAL A 257 -3.17 6.00 -26.48
CA VAL A 257 -3.79 6.81 -27.55
C VAL A 257 -2.78 7.09 -28.68
N GLU A 258 -1.53 7.41 -28.34
CA GLU A 258 -0.44 7.59 -29.31
C GLU A 258 -0.17 6.30 -30.11
N GLN A 259 -0.12 5.13 -29.44
CA GLN A 259 0.03 3.84 -30.12
C GLN A 259 -1.09 3.58 -31.13
N ILE A 260 -2.33 3.88 -30.79
CA ILE A 260 -3.47 3.73 -31.70
C ILE A 260 -3.29 4.66 -32.92
N ALA A 261 -2.94 5.93 -32.70
CA ALA A 261 -2.68 6.89 -33.76
C ALA A 261 -1.53 6.45 -34.68
N ASP A 262 -0.46 5.87 -34.13
CA ASP A 262 0.66 5.32 -34.90
C ASP A 262 0.26 4.14 -35.77
N LEU A 263 -0.56 3.22 -35.25
CA LEU A 263 -1.06 2.08 -36.02
C LEU A 263 -1.94 2.50 -37.19
N VAL A 264 -2.76 3.54 -37.02
CA VAL A 264 -3.57 4.15 -38.07
C VAL A 264 -2.68 4.82 -39.13
N ARG A 265 -1.71 5.64 -38.70
CA ARG A 265 -0.74 6.30 -39.61
C ARG A 265 0.08 5.30 -40.41
N ALA A 266 0.50 4.22 -39.79
CA ALA A 266 1.26 3.14 -40.41
C ALA A 266 0.42 2.19 -41.27
N LYS A 267 -0.91 2.41 -41.37
CA LYS A 267 -1.88 1.52 -42.05
C LYS A 267 -1.80 0.06 -41.58
N LYS A 268 -1.41 -0.17 -40.33
CA LYS A 268 -1.42 -1.51 -39.71
C LYS A 268 -2.81 -1.88 -39.21
N VAL A 269 -3.57 -0.88 -38.78
CA VAL A 269 -4.98 -0.99 -38.42
C VAL A 269 -5.74 0.00 -39.29
N GLU A 270 -6.60 -0.53 -40.15
CA GLU A 270 -7.48 0.27 -41.00
C GLU A 270 -8.89 0.33 -40.37
N GLY A 271 -9.77 1.16 -40.94
CA GLY A 271 -11.15 1.27 -40.44
C GLY A 271 -11.37 2.22 -39.26
N ILE A 272 -10.33 2.89 -38.75
CA ILE A 272 -10.47 3.98 -37.77
C ILE A 272 -10.63 5.31 -38.51
N GLY A 273 -11.69 6.04 -38.21
CA GLY A 273 -12.01 7.34 -38.80
C GLY A 273 -11.48 8.52 -37.98
N ASP A 274 -11.64 8.46 -36.66
CA ASP A 274 -11.22 9.52 -35.73
C ASP A 274 -10.84 8.89 -34.38
N LEU A 275 -10.01 9.58 -33.60
CA LEU A 275 -9.56 9.17 -32.28
C LEU A 275 -9.60 10.37 -31.34
N ARG A 276 -10.38 10.27 -30.26
CA ARG A 276 -10.53 11.34 -29.27
C ARG A 276 -10.36 10.81 -27.86
N ASP A 277 -9.72 11.61 -27.02
CA ASP A 277 -9.69 11.39 -25.58
C ASP A 277 -10.66 12.38 -24.92
N GLU A 278 -11.80 11.84 -24.47
CA GLU A 278 -12.87 12.57 -23.80
C GLU A 278 -12.83 12.31 -22.28
N SER A 279 -11.71 11.81 -21.76
CA SER A 279 -11.53 11.54 -20.33
C SER A 279 -11.58 12.84 -19.53
N ASP A 280 -12.21 12.78 -18.36
CA ASP A 280 -12.29 13.89 -17.43
C ASP A 280 -11.92 13.44 -16.01
N ARG A 281 -12.20 14.28 -15.01
CA ARG A 281 -11.96 13.93 -13.59
C ARG A 281 -12.87 12.81 -13.06
N HIS A 282 -13.91 12.44 -13.81
CA HIS A 282 -14.93 11.47 -13.42
C HIS A 282 -14.73 10.09 -14.06
N GLY A 283 -13.91 9.98 -15.10
CA GLY A 283 -13.55 8.68 -15.64
C GLY A 283 -12.74 8.73 -16.93
N VAL A 284 -12.29 7.54 -17.36
CA VAL A 284 -11.63 7.34 -18.64
C VAL A 284 -12.69 7.20 -19.73
N ARG A 285 -12.53 7.95 -20.82
CA ARG A 285 -13.36 7.81 -22.03
C ARG A 285 -12.50 8.06 -23.27
N VAL A 286 -11.96 7.00 -23.85
CA VAL A 286 -11.27 7.08 -25.16
C VAL A 286 -12.23 6.62 -26.24
N VAL A 287 -12.47 7.48 -27.23
CA VAL A 287 -13.41 7.26 -28.33
C VAL A 287 -12.65 6.99 -29.61
N VAL A 288 -12.85 5.80 -30.18
CA VAL A 288 -12.30 5.41 -31.48
C VAL A 288 -13.46 5.30 -32.47
N GLU A 289 -13.63 6.31 -33.33
CA GLU A 289 -14.69 6.27 -34.35
C GLU A 289 -14.33 5.30 -35.47
N ILE A 290 -15.29 4.48 -35.89
CA ILE A 290 -15.12 3.48 -36.93
C ILE A 290 -15.63 4.02 -38.28
N LYS A 291 -14.92 3.69 -39.37
CA LYS A 291 -15.33 4.00 -40.75
C LYS A 291 -16.56 3.18 -41.14
N ARG A 292 -17.40 3.71 -42.04
CA ARG A 292 -18.67 3.07 -42.45
C ARG A 292 -18.47 1.69 -43.08
N ASP A 293 -17.33 1.50 -43.72
CA ASP A 293 -16.93 0.29 -44.44
C ASP A 293 -16.13 -0.70 -43.55
N ALA A 294 -15.95 -0.40 -42.27
CA ALA A 294 -15.20 -1.22 -41.33
C ALA A 294 -16.08 -1.85 -40.25
N MET A 295 -15.74 -3.07 -39.85
CA MET A 295 -16.41 -3.78 -38.76
C MET A 295 -15.75 -3.46 -37.42
N ALA A 296 -16.50 -2.88 -36.48
CA ALA A 296 -15.98 -2.47 -35.16
C ALA A 296 -15.28 -3.61 -34.40
N GLU A 297 -15.84 -4.82 -34.42
CA GLU A 297 -15.26 -6.00 -33.77
C GLU A 297 -13.89 -6.40 -34.33
N VAL A 298 -13.69 -6.25 -35.65
CA VAL A 298 -12.41 -6.57 -36.30
C VAL A 298 -11.35 -5.56 -35.88
N VAL A 299 -11.69 -4.28 -35.89
CA VAL A 299 -10.79 -3.20 -35.43
C VAL A 299 -10.46 -3.39 -33.95
N LEU A 300 -11.45 -3.67 -33.11
CA LEU A 300 -11.24 -3.91 -31.67
C LEU A 300 -10.27 -5.08 -31.41
N ASN A 301 -10.44 -6.20 -32.12
CA ASN A 301 -9.52 -7.35 -32.00
C ASN A 301 -8.09 -7.01 -32.45
N GLN A 302 -7.93 -6.22 -33.51
CA GLN A 302 -6.62 -5.74 -33.94
C GLN A 302 -6.00 -4.82 -32.88
N LEU A 303 -6.80 -3.91 -32.29
CA LEU A 303 -6.35 -3.02 -31.23
C LEU A 303 -5.91 -3.80 -29.98
N TYR A 304 -6.64 -4.83 -29.56
CA TYR A 304 -6.19 -5.72 -28.48
C TYR A 304 -4.87 -6.43 -28.80
N ARG A 305 -4.63 -6.77 -30.06
CA ARG A 305 -3.40 -7.46 -30.46
C ARG A 305 -2.17 -6.56 -30.55
N TYR A 306 -2.36 -5.30 -30.96
CA TYR A 306 -1.26 -4.41 -31.33
C TYR A 306 -1.04 -3.24 -30.38
N THR A 307 -1.89 -3.05 -29.37
CA THR A 307 -1.78 -1.95 -28.39
C THR A 307 -1.84 -2.46 -26.96
N SER A 308 -1.57 -1.57 -26.01
CA SER A 308 -1.74 -1.86 -24.58
C SER A 308 -3.21 -1.88 -24.10
N LEU A 309 -4.21 -1.87 -25.00
CA LEU A 309 -5.60 -2.20 -24.64
C LEU A 309 -5.72 -3.64 -24.12
N GLN A 310 -4.77 -4.51 -24.44
CA GLN A 310 -4.61 -5.79 -23.77
C GLN A 310 -3.13 -5.99 -23.43
N THR A 311 -2.84 -6.38 -22.20
CA THR A 311 -1.47 -6.63 -21.74
C THR A 311 -1.47 -7.71 -20.66
N SER A 312 -0.30 -8.08 -20.16
CA SER A 312 -0.15 -9.05 -19.08
C SER A 312 0.51 -8.42 -17.85
N PHE A 313 -0.02 -8.71 -16.67
CA PHE A 313 0.64 -8.48 -15.40
C PHE A 313 1.41 -9.73 -14.98
N GLY A 314 2.74 -9.65 -14.95
CA GLY A 314 3.58 -10.75 -14.47
C GLY A 314 3.61 -10.79 -12.94
N VAL A 315 2.89 -11.74 -12.34
CA VAL A 315 2.85 -11.96 -10.90
C VAL A 315 4.16 -12.60 -10.47
N ASN A 316 4.80 -12.00 -9.46
CA ASN A 316 5.98 -12.53 -8.79
C ASN A 316 5.97 -12.07 -7.33
N MET A 317 5.40 -12.91 -6.46
CA MET A 317 5.09 -12.58 -5.07
C MET A 317 6.29 -12.78 -4.14
N LEU A 318 7.30 -11.94 -4.33
CA LEU A 318 8.52 -11.94 -3.53
C LEU A 318 8.42 -10.87 -2.42
N ALA A 319 8.57 -11.27 -1.17
CA ALA A 319 8.55 -10.36 -0.02
C ALA A 319 9.60 -10.76 1.03
N LEU A 320 9.88 -9.86 1.98
CA LEU A 320 10.75 -10.16 3.12
C LEU A 320 9.91 -10.80 4.24
N ASN A 321 10.09 -12.10 4.46
CA ASN A 321 9.54 -12.81 5.60
C ASN A 321 10.59 -12.80 6.73
N ARG A 322 10.35 -12.02 7.79
CA ARG A 322 11.28 -11.83 8.92
C ARG A 322 12.74 -11.55 8.46
N GLY A 323 12.87 -10.70 7.44
CA GLY A 323 14.16 -10.27 6.88
C GLY A 323 14.75 -11.17 5.77
N LYS A 324 14.11 -12.30 5.45
CA LYS A 324 14.55 -13.20 4.37
C LYS A 324 13.69 -13.00 3.12
N PRO A 325 14.28 -12.80 1.93
CA PRO A 325 13.54 -12.71 0.68
C PRO A 325 13.01 -14.10 0.29
N GLU A 326 11.69 -14.24 0.26
CA GLU A 326 11.00 -15.51 0.00
C GLU A 326 9.95 -15.30 -1.09
N LEU A 327 9.82 -16.29 -1.99
CA LEU A 327 8.73 -16.36 -2.96
C LEU A 327 7.57 -17.04 -2.26
N LEU A 328 6.46 -16.34 -2.12
CA LEU A 328 5.34 -16.75 -1.29
C LEU A 328 4.06 -16.85 -2.12
N ASN A 329 3.21 -17.82 -1.83
CA ASN A 329 1.85 -17.89 -2.34
C ASN A 329 0.88 -17.05 -1.46
N VAL A 330 -0.40 -16.99 -1.83
CA VAL A 330 -1.40 -16.20 -1.10
C VAL A 330 -1.61 -16.70 0.34
N LYS A 331 -1.56 -18.02 0.56
CA LYS A 331 -1.69 -18.62 1.89
C LYS A 331 -0.53 -18.17 2.78
N GLU A 332 0.70 -18.36 2.32
CA GLU A 332 1.91 -18.02 3.08
C GLU A 332 2.01 -16.52 3.41
N LEU A 333 1.53 -15.65 2.50
CA LEU A 333 1.42 -14.21 2.78
C LEU A 333 0.37 -13.90 3.85
N LEU A 334 -0.77 -14.58 3.83
CA LEU A 334 -1.79 -14.43 4.87
C LEU A 334 -1.31 -14.99 6.22
N GLU A 335 -0.64 -16.15 6.24
CA GLU A 335 -0.03 -16.71 7.45
C GLU A 335 0.98 -15.74 8.06
N ALA A 336 1.89 -15.18 7.25
CA ALA A 336 2.86 -14.18 7.72
C ALA A 336 2.20 -12.94 8.32
N PHE A 337 1.06 -12.51 7.77
CA PHE A 337 0.25 -11.43 8.33
C PHE A 337 -0.44 -11.84 9.64
N LEU A 338 -1.10 -13.00 9.68
CA LEU A 338 -1.86 -13.48 10.84
C LEU A 338 -0.95 -13.76 12.04
N ASP A 339 0.18 -14.43 11.83
CA ASP A 339 1.21 -14.65 12.86
C ASP A 339 1.67 -13.33 13.48
N PHE A 340 1.88 -12.33 12.64
CA PHE A 340 2.27 -11.00 13.10
C PHE A 340 1.13 -10.28 13.83
N ARG A 341 -0.12 -10.43 13.38
CA ARG A 341 -1.29 -9.89 14.07
C ARG A 341 -1.43 -10.49 15.47
N GLU A 342 -1.21 -11.79 15.64
CA GLU A 342 -1.23 -12.44 16.95
C GLU A 342 -0.16 -11.84 17.87
N GLU A 343 1.06 -11.65 17.37
CA GLU A 343 2.16 -11.00 18.10
C GLU A 343 1.77 -9.59 18.56
N VAL A 344 1.28 -8.76 17.64
CA VAL A 344 0.86 -7.38 17.91
C VAL A 344 -0.25 -7.33 18.96
N VAL A 345 -1.29 -8.15 18.82
CA VAL A 345 -2.41 -8.20 19.77
C VAL A 345 -1.95 -8.68 21.15
N THR A 346 -1.05 -9.67 21.20
CA THR A 346 -0.48 -10.17 22.45
C THR A 346 0.35 -9.09 23.16
N ARG A 347 1.22 -8.39 22.44
CA ARG A 347 2.04 -7.29 22.99
C ARG A 347 1.17 -6.15 23.50
N ARG A 348 0.18 -5.72 22.71
CA ARG A 348 -0.81 -4.70 23.12
C ARG A 348 -1.55 -5.10 24.40
N THR A 349 -1.98 -6.35 24.49
CA THR A 349 -2.72 -6.86 25.65
C THR A 349 -1.85 -6.86 26.90
N LYS A 350 -0.58 -7.28 26.78
CA LYS A 350 0.41 -7.22 27.87
C LYS A 350 0.67 -5.77 28.31
N TYR A 351 0.82 -4.84 27.37
CA TYR A 351 1.01 -3.42 27.67
C TYR A 351 -0.18 -2.85 28.47
N LEU A 352 -1.41 -3.08 28.00
CA LEU A 352 -2.62 -2.60 28.66
C LEU A 352 -2.80 -3.23 30.05
N LEU A 353 -2.51 -4.53 30.19
CA LEU A 353 -2.54 -5.23 31.47
C LEU A 353 -1.54 -4.64 32.47
N ASN A 354 -0.32 -4.35 32.03
CA ASN A 354 0.70 -3.73 32.87
C ASN A 354 0.30 -2.32 33.31
N LYS A 355 -0.22 -1.50 32.39
CA LYS A 355 -0.75 -0.16 32.73
C LYS A 355 -1.91 -0.23 33.72
N ALA A 356 -2.83 -1.19 33.54
CA ALA A 356 -3.92 -1.41 34.48
C ALA A 356 -3.40 -1.83 35.87
N ARG A 357 -2.38 -2.70 35.94
CA ARG A 357 -1.75 -3.13 37.19
C ARG A 357 -1.01 -2.00 37.89
N GLU A 358 -0.22 -1.20 37.17
CA GLU A 358 0.45 0.01 37.70
C GLU A 358 -0.58 0.97 38.30
N ARG A 359 -1.68 1.21 37.58
CA ARG A 359 -2.75 2.09 38.05
C ARG A 359 -3.46 1.51 39.28
N ALA A 360 -3.77 0.22 39.29
CA ALA A 360 -4.38 -0.46 40.42
C ALA A 360 -3.49 -0.38 41.67
N HIS A 361 -2.18 -0.58 41.53
CA HIS A 361 -1.23 -0.46 42.63
C HIS A 361 -1.27 0.93 43.29
N VAL A 362 -1.26 2.00 42.48
CA VAL A 362 -1.39 3.38 42.98
C VAL A 362 -2.74 3.62 43.66
N LEU A 363 -3.83 3.13 43.07
CA LEU A 363 -5.17 3.29 43.64
C LEU A 363 -5.36 2.55 44.97
N ILE A 364 -4.77 1.35 45.11
CA ILE A 364 -4.77 0.60 46.37
C ILE A 364 -4.01 1.39 47.45
N GLY A 365 -2.83 1.92 47.13
CA GLY A 365 -2.07 2.76 48.04
C GLY A 365 -2.86 4.01 48.48
N LEU A 366 -3.53 4.69 47.55
CA LEU A 366 -4.39 5.83 47.86
C LEU A 366 -5.59 5.44 48.72
N ALA A 367 -6.23 4.30 48.46
CA ALA A 367 -7.36 3.83 49.25
C ALA A 367 -6.94 3.53 50.70
N ILE A 368 -5.80 2.87 50.89
CA ILE A 368 -5.21 2.62 52.21
C ILE A 368 -4.86 3.97 52.87
N ALA A 369 -4.31 4.91 52.11
CA ALA A 369 -3.93 6.21 52.65
C ALA A 369 -5.14 7.03 53.12
N VAL A 370 -6.23 7.02 52.36
CA VAL A 370 -7.49 7.69 52.74
C VAL A 370 -8.12 7.02 53.97
N ALA A 371 -8.03 5.70 54.09
CA ALA A 371 -8.54 4.97 55.25
C ALA A 371 -7.77 5.27 56.55
N ASN A 372 -6.49 5.69 56.45
CA ASN A 372 -5.60 5.97 57.58
C ASN A 372 -5.06 7.42 57.53
N ILE A 373 -5.92 8.37 57.16
CA ILE A 373 -5.50 9.73 56.77
C ILE A 373 -4.85 10.50 57.92
N ASP A 374 -5.32 10.31 59.16
CA ASP A 374 -4.81 11.04 60.31
C ASP A 374 -3.40 10.54 60.70
N GLU A 375 -3.17 9.23 60.68
CA GLU A 375 -1.87 8.62 60.94
C GLU A 375 -0.83 9.03 59.89
N ILE A 376 -1.23 9.04 58.61
CA ILE A 376 -0.34 9.46 57.51
C ILE A 376 0.00 10.94 57.62
N ILE A 377 -0.97 11.82 57.91
CA ILE A 377 -0.71 13.26 58.12
C ILE A 377 0.25 13.45 59.29
N LYS A 378 0.07 12.71 60.39
CA LYS A 378 0.93 12.80 61.57
C LYS A 378 2.36 12.37 61.26
N LEU A 379 2.55 11.24 60.57
CA LEU A 379 3.85 10.73 60.15
C LEU A 379 4.55 11.76 59.23
N ILE A 380 3.85 12.23 58.19
CA ILE A 380 4.41 13.21 57.25
C ILE A 380 4.80 14.52 57.96
N ARG A 381 4.01 14.99 58.94
CA ARG A 381 4.32 16.21 59.72
C ARG A 381 5.50 16.02 60.69
N ALA A 382 5.73 14.79 61.17
CA ALA A 382 6.82 14.48 62.09
C ALA A 382 8.15 14.22 61.37
N ALA A 383 8.10 13.80 60.10
CA ALA A 383 9.29 13.55 59.30
C ALA A 383 10.04 14.86 58.98
N PRO A 384 11.38 14.87 59.07
CA PRO A 384 12.20 16.05 58.81
C PRO A 384 12.28 16.43 57.32
N ASP A 385 12.03 15.48 56.41
CA ASP A 385 12.09 15.66 54.97
C ASP A 385 11.25 14.61 54.20
N PRO A 386 10.94 14.84 52.91
CA PRO A 386 10.11 13.93 52.11
C PRO A 386 10.71 12.53 51.87
N VAL A 387 12.03 12.38 51.88
CA VAL A 387 12.69 11.08 51.69
C VAL A 387 12.50 10.22 52.93
N THR A 388 12.72 10.82 54.11
CA THR A 388 12.44 10.16 55.40
C THR A 388 10.96 9.77 55.51
N ALA A 389 10.05 10.69 55.21
CA ALA A 389 8.60 10.41 55.21
C ALA A 389 8.23 9.24 54.28
N ARG A 390 8.82 9.18 53.08
CA ARG A 390 8.56 8.11 52.11
C ARG A 390 9.10 6.75 52.56
N SER A 391 10.20 6.72 53.32
CA SER A 391 10.76 5.46 53.84
C SER A 391 9.96 4.87 54.99
N GLU A 392 9.20 5.70 55.71
CA GLU A 392 8.39 5.30 56.86
C GLU A 392 6.93 4.93 56.49
N LEU A 393 6.52 5.22 55.25
CA LEU A 393 5.24 4.81 54.62
C LEU A 393 5.38 3.46 53.91
#